data_AF-A0A535DQV6-F1
#
_entry.id   AF-A0A535DQV6-F1
#
_cell.length_a   1.000
_cell.length_b   1.000
_cell.length_c   1.000
_cell.angle_alpha   90.00
_cell.angle_beta   90.00
_cell.angle_gamma   90.00
#
_symmetry.space_group_name_H-M   'P 1'
#
loop_
_entity.id
_entity.type
_entity.pdbx_description
1 polymer ?
#
loop_
_entity_poly.entity_id
_entity_poly.type
_entity_poly.pdbx_seq_one_letter_code
_entity_poly.pdbx_strand_id
1 'polypeptide(L)'
;MTKGVIATPHRLASEAGAQVLRDGGNAVDAAIAADAVLCVVYPHMTSVSGDLMAIVWAANATGPVGIIGAGRSGELATIDAVRARGHETMPERGVLSVTVPGTVEAWGRLLERFGTLGLAAVLEPATALAANGYIITDHLADALKEGAELLGKEPAAQELYPPMEGGMLLRNPDLASVLRDVGRNGIGGFYRGEVAAAIAAAIKKRDGLVTAMDLATHRSQWVEPLTVSYRDLTVYELPPPTQGLTALAMLARLDRIPSSALRPGVDFVKAFKKIRDECYPLRDRYITDPEFAAAPLELFLDPDHVPVGTSDAKDGGDTIYLCAADEHGNLVSLIQSVAYGFGSGVVAEGTGMLLQNRGAYFKLDPQHVNRLEPKKRTMHTL
;
A
#
# COMPACT_ATOMS: atom_id res chain seq x y z
N MET A 1 17.42 22.30 18.26
CA MET A 1 17.07 22.72 16.88
C MET A 1 16.16 21.66 16.29
N THR A 2 15.17 22.04 15.49
CA THR A 2 14.25 21.09 14.83
C THR A 2 15.01 20.35 13.74
N LYS A 3 15.14 19.02 13.84
CA LYS A 3 15.90 18.18 12.89
C LYS A 3 15.10 17.66 11.69
N GLY A 4 13.79 17.86 11.71
CA GLY A 4 12.87 17.40 10.66
C GLY A 4 11.41 17.47 11.10
N VAL A 5 10.52 17.03 10.22
CA VAL A 5 9.08 16.92 10.44
C VAL A 5 8.57 15.61 9.86
N ILE A 6 7.57 15.03 10.51
CA ILE A 6 6.84 13.86 10.01
C ILE A 6 5.34 14.08 10.23
N ALA A 7 4.54 13.69 9.24
CA ALA A 7 3.08 13.69 9.31
C ALA A 7 2.55 12.30 8.98
N THR A 8 1.71 11.76 9.88
CA THR A 8 1.12 10.41 9.78
C THR A 8 -0.32 10.47 10.30
N PRO A 9 -1.18 9.47 9.99
CA PRO A 9 -2.57 9.47 10.45
C PRO A 9 -2.72 9.04 11.92
N HIS A 10 -1.64 8.67 12.62
CA HIS A 10 -1.72 8.17 13.99
C HIS A 10 -0.65 8.79 14.89
N ARG A 11 -1.07 9.33 16.05
CA ARG A 11 -0.17 10.02 16.98
C ARG A 11 1.05 9.18 17.38
N LEU A 12 0.87 7.90 17.72
CA LEU A 12 2.00 7.02 18.10
C LEU A 12 3.01 6.82 16.97
N ALA A 13 2.57 6.80 15.71
CA ALA A 13 3.45 6.68 14.56
C ALA A 13 4.23 7.99 14.32
N SER A 14 3.54 9.14 14.39
CA SER A 14 4.19 10.45 14.34
C SER A 14 5.21 10.64 15.47
N GLU A 15 4.90 10.19 16.69
CA GLU A 15 5.82 10.24 17.83
C GLU A 15 7.06 9.38 17.61
N ALA A 16 6.89 8.14 17.10
CA ALA A 16 7.99 7.24 16.80
C ALA A 16 8.92 7.80 15.72
N GLY A 17 8.37 8.25 14.59
CA GLY A 17 9.19 8.87 13.53
C GLY A 17 9.86 10.16 13.98
N ALA A 18 9.17 11.01 14.74
CA ALA A 18 9.76 12.22 15.30
C ALA A 18 10.88 11.91 16.31
N GLN A 19 10.78 10.80 17.05
CA GLN A 19 11.84 10.34 17.95
C GLN A 19 13.06 9.88 17.15
N VAL A 20 12.87 9.12 16.07
CA VAL A 20 13.97 8.73 15.16
C VAL A 20 14.72 9.96 14.62
N LEU A 21 13.99 10.99 14.17
CA LEU A 21 14.61 12.25 13.74
C LEU A 21 15.40 12.93 14.87
N ARG A 22 14.88 12.96 16.10
CA ARG A 22 15.58 13.53 17.26
C ARG A 22 16.89 12.78 17.56
N ASP A 23 16.85 11.47 17.46
CA ASP A 23 17.95 10.56 17.77
C ASP A 23 19.00 10.48 16.63
N GLY A 24 18.79 11.21 15.54
CA GLY A 24 19.76 11.38 14.46
C GLY A 24 19.55 10.48 13.24
N GLY A 25 18.43 9.75 13.17
CA GLY A 25 17.98 9.13 11.93
C GLY A 25 17.48 10.18 10.94
N ASN A 26 17.44 9.83 9.66
CA ASN A 26 17.01 10.72 8.59
C ASN A 26 15.51 10.57 8.27
N ALA A 27 15.01 11.29 7.25
CA ALA A 27 13.61 11.26 6.86
C ALA A 27 13.13 9.84 6.45
N VAL A 28 13.99 9.03 5.83
CA VAL A 28 13.67 7.65 5.44
C VAL A 28 13.60 6.74 6.66
N ASP A 29 14.58 6.82 7.57
CA ASP A 29 14.56 6.05 8.82
C ASP A 29 13.27 6.35 9.61
N ALA A 30 12.91 7.63 9.71
CA ALA A 30 11.73 8.10 10.42
C ALA A 30 10.42 7.64 9.75
N ALA A 31 10.36 7.68 8.41
CA ALA A 31 9.22 7.21 7.63
C ALA A 31 8.99 5.70 7.83
N ILE A 32 10.04 4.88 7.76
CA ILE A 32 9.92 3.43 7.96
C ILE A 32 9.55 3.09 9.41
N ALA A 33 10.14 3.77 10.40
CA ALA A 33 9.76 3.55 11.80
C ALA A 33 8.29 3.88 12.08
N ALA A 34 7.80 5.00 11.52
CA ALA A 34 6.41 5.38 11.64
C ALA A 34 5.48 4.40 10.91
N ASP A 35 5.82 3.98 9.69
CA ASP A 35 5.04 3.02 8.93
C ASP A 35 4.94 1.66 9.64
N ALA A 36 6.05 1.19 10.22
CA ALA A 36 6.06 -0.03 11.02
C ALA A 36 5.14 0.08 12.24
N VAL A 37 5.09 1.25 12.90
CA VAL A 37 4.13 1.49 13.98
C VAL A 37 2.69 1.46 13.45
N LEU A 38 2.42 2.03 12.28
CA LEU A 38 1.09 1.97 11.66
C LEU A 38 0.63 0.53 11.38
N CYS A 39 1.54 -0.37 11.00
CA CYS A 39 1.23 -1.82 10.87
C CYS A 39 0.73 -2.47 12.17
N VAL A 40 0.99 -1.85 13.32
CA VAL A 40 0.56 -2.34 14.64
C VAL A 40 -0.71 -1.63 15.10
N VAL A 41 -0.72 -0.29 15.00
CA VAL A 41 -1.75 0.56 15.61
C VAL A 41 -2.93 0.87 14.68
N TYR A 42 -2.80 0.53 13.40
CA TYR A 42 -3.80 0.81 12.37
C TYR A 42 -4.08 -0.42 11.47
N PRO A 43 -4.37 -1.60 12.06
CA PRO A 43 -4.38 -2.89 11.37
C PRO A 43 -5.50 -3.05 10.33
N HIS A 44 -6.54 -2.21 10.39
CA HIS A 44 -7.61 -2.21 9.39
C HIS A 44 -7.17 -1.56 8.09
N MET A 45 -6.13 -0.73 8.08
CA MET A 45 -5.72 0.07 6.92
C MET A 45 -4.38 -0.38 6.35
N THR A 46 -3.48 -0.91 7.18
CA THR A 46 -2.12 -1.26 6.78
C THR A 46 -1.57 -2.45 7.58
N SER A 47 -0.56 -3.12 7.05
CA SER A 47 0.03 -4.33 7.66
C SER A 47 1.41 -4.60 7.05
N VAL A 48 2.26 -5.33 7.77
CA VAL A 48 3.52 -5.87 7.23
C VAL A 48 3.27 -6.87 6.08
N SER A 49 2.04 -7.38 5.97
CA SER A 49 1.56 -8.18 4.84
C SER A 49 0.78 -7.38 3.78
N GLY A 50 0.98 -6.06 3.71
CA GLY A 50 0.47 -5.17 2.67
C GLY A 50 1.44 -4.92 1.54
N ASP A 51 1.16 -3.84 0.79
CA ASP A 51 2.00 -3.29 -0.27
C ASP A 51 2.32 -1.81 0.01
N LEU A 52 3.53 -1.38 -0.32
CA LEU A 52 4.07 -0.05 -0.03
C LEU A 52 4.59 0.63 -1.29
N MET A 53 4.19 1.88 -1.51
CA MET A 53 4.77 2.73 -2.55
C MET A 53 5.42 3.97 -1.93
N ALA A 54 6.53 4.43 -2.50
CA ALA A 54 7.14 5.68 -2.05
C ALA A 54 7.82 6.45 -3.17
N ILE A 55 7.85 7.77 -3.01
CA ILE A 55 8.69 8.70 -3.77
C ILE A 55 9.67 9.31 -2.77
N VAL A 56 10.96 9.20 -3.06
CA VAL A 56 12.04 9.70 -2.22
C VAL A 56 12.83 10.75 -2.98
N TRP A 57 12.95 11.94 -2.41
CA TRP A 57 13.92 12.94 -2.80
C TRP A 57 15.11 12.83 -1.85
N ALA A 58 16.23 12.30 -2.32
CA ALA A 58 17.44 12.23 -1.49
C ALA A 58 18.14 13.60 -1.41
N ALA A 59 18.82 13.85 -0.30
CA ALA A 59 19.64 15.04 -0.12
C ALA A 59 20.62 15.21 -1.29
N ASN A 60 20.70 16.43 -1.83
CA ASN A 60 21.54 16.78 -2.98
C ASN A 60 21.16 16.11 -4.32
N ALA A 61 20.04 15.39 -4.41
CA ALA A 61 19.54 14.86 -5.67
C ALA A 61 18.95 15.96 -6.55
N THR A 62 19.03 15.78 -7.87
CA THR A 62 18.41 16.67 -8.87
C THR A 62 16.96 16.30 -9.20
N GLY A 63 16.47 15.19 -8.65
CA GLY A 63 15.12 14.68 -8.85
C GLY A 63 14.83 13.50 -7.92
N PRO A 64 13.55 13.10 -7.79
CA PRO A 64 13.17 12.01 -6.92
C PRO A 64 13.34 10.64 -7.59
N VAL A 65 13.31 9.58 -6.79
CA VAL A 65 13.14 8.21 -7.28
C VAL A 65 11.91 7.57 -6.65
N GLY A 66 11.23 6.72 -7.41
CA GLY A 66 10.09 5.95 -6.93
C GLY A 66 10.47 4.52 -6.58
N ILE A 67 9.73 3.92 -5.65
CA ILE A 67 9.73 2.48 -5.39
C ILE A 67 8.30 1.94 -5.45
N ILE A 68 8.14 0.84 -6.17
CA ILE A 68 6.91 0.05 -6.23
C ILE A 68 7.14 -1.23 -5.44
N GLY A 69 6.75 -1.22 -4.18
CA GLY A 69 6.70 -2.37 -3.28
C GLY A 69 5.36 -3.10 -3.36
N ALA A 70 4.86 -3.31 -4.59
CA ALA A 70 3.63 -4.08 -4.84
C ALA A 70 3.93 -5.55 -5.13
N GLY A 71 3.21 -6.39 -4.43
CA GLY A 71 3.04 -7.80 -4.68
C GLY A 71 2.56 -8.17 -6.07
N ARG A 72 3.07 -9.30 -6.57
CA ARG A 72 2.49 -9.99 -7.72
C ARG A 72 1.46 -11.02 -7.26
N SER A 73 0.51 -11.34 -8.13
CA SER A 73 -0.30 -12.55 -8.02
C SER A 73 0.61 -13.78 -7.95
N GLY A 74 0.14 -14.83 -7.27
CA GLY A 74 0.90 -16.08 -7.20
C GLY A 74 0.98 -16.78 -8.55
N GLU A 75 1.90 -17.73 -8.67
CA GLU A 75 2.10 -18.50 -9.90
C GLU A 75 0.91 -19.39 -10.27
N LEU A 76 0.04 -19.70 -9.30
CA LEU A 76 -1.18 -20.48 -9.50
C LEU A 76 -2.39 -19.59 -9.86
N ALA A 77 -2.21 -18.26 -9.90
CA ALA A 77 -3.31 -17.32 -10.02
C ALA A 77 -3.75 -17.13 -11.48
N THR A 78 -4.54 -18.08 -11.99
CA THR A 78 -5.19 -17.99 -13.30
C THR A 78 -6.69 -17.71 -13.16
N ILE A 79 -7.30 -17.15 -14.22
CA ILE A 79 -8.77 -16.96 -14.29
C ILE A 79 -9.49 -18.29 -14.07
N ASP A 80 -9.01 -19.36 -14.69
CA ASP A 80 -9.61 -20.69 -14.57
C ASP A 80 -9.50 -21.25 -13.14
N ALA A 81 -8.40 -21.02 -12.45
CA ALA A 81 -8.24 -21.45 -11.05
C ALA A 81 -9.25 -20.76 -10.13
N VAL A 82 -9.53 -19.47 -10.35
CA VAL A 82 -10.52 -18.72 -9.58
C VAL A 82 -11.95 -19.17 -9.94
N ARG A 83 -12.24 -19.36 -11.23
CA ARG A 83 -13.55 -19.86 -11.70
C ARG A 83 -13.86 -21.28 -11.24
N ALA A 84 -12.85 -22.16 -11.19
CA ALA A 84 -13.00 -23.51 -10.67
C ALA A 84 -13.41 -23.55 -9.20
N ARG A 85 -13.21 -22.44 -8.47
CA ARG A 85 -13.66 -22.23 -7.08
C ARG A 85 -15.01 -21.51 -6.98
N GLY A 86 -15.73 -21.37 -8.10
CA GLY A 86 -17.10 -20.84 -8.13
C GLY A 86 -17.20 -19.33 -8.24
N HIS A 87 -16.13 -18.63 -8.63
CA HIS A 87 -16.11 -17.17 -8.71
C HIS A 87 -16.17 -16.67 -10.17
N GLU A 88 -17.23 -15.92 -10.51
CA GLU A 88 -17.37 -15.26 -11.81
C GLU A 88 -16.61 -13.92 -11.88
N THR A 89 -16.43 -13.27 -10.72
CA THR A 89 -15.59 -12.08 -10.51
C THR A 89 -14.60 -12.35 -9.39
N MET A 90 -13.50 -11.58 -9.30
CA MET A 90 -12.58 -11.72 -8.17
C MET A 90 -13.31 -11.51 -6.85
N PRO A 91 -13.18 -12.43 -5.87
CA PRO A 91 -13.77 -12.23 -4.56
C PRO A 91 -13.06 -11.07 -3.85
N GLU A 92 -13.85 -10.21 -3.21
CA GLU A 92 -13.30 -9.07 -2.48
C GLU A 92 -12.59 -9.47 -1.19
N ARG A 93 -12.77 -10.67 -0.65
CA ARG A 93 -12.15 -11.14 0.61
C ARG A 93 -11.68 -12.59 0.50
N GLY A 94 -10.93 -13.07 1.49
CA GLY A 94 -10.36 -14.41 1.50
C GLY A 94 -9.05 -14.57 0.71
N VAL A 95 -8.50 -15.79 0.68
CA VAL A 95 -7.14 -16.03 0.18
C VAL A 95 -6.96 -15.92 -1.33
N LEU A 96 -8.05 -15.92 -2.11
CA LEU A 96 -7.97 -15.81 -3.57
C LEU A 96 -7.61 -14.40 -4.03
N SER A 97 -7.86 -13.39 -3.21
CA SER A 97 -7.47 -12.00 -3.47
C SER A 97 -6.14 -11.60 -2.83
N VAL A 98 -5.45 -12.52 -2.16
CA VAL A 98 -4.12 -12.27 -1.61
C VAL A 98 -3.08 -12.29 -2.73
N THR A 99 -2.27 -11.24 -2.81
CA THR A 99 -1.02 -11.18 -3.59
C THR A 99 0.18 -11.27 -2.65
N VAL A 100 1.38 -11.52 -3.18
CA VAL A 100 2.60 -11.59 -2.37
C VAL A 100 2.83 -10.27 -1.62
N PRO A 101 2.94 -10.21 -0.28
CA PRO A 101 3.15 -8.94 0.40
C PRO A 101 4.47 -8.23 0.04
N GLY A 102 4.42 -6.94 -0.31
CA GLY A 102 5.59 -6.17 -0.72
C GLY A 102 6.18 -5.21 0.32
N THR A 103 5.46 -4.91 1.41
CA THR A 103 5.88 -3.95 2.45
C THR A 103 7.30 -4.16 2.97
N VAL A 104 7.63 -5.36 3.47
CA VAL A 104 8.92 -5.61 4.15
C VAL A 104 10.09 -5.56 3.16
N GLU A 105 9.88 -5.95 1.90
CA GLU A 105 10.90 -5.82 0.86
C GLU A 105 11.20 -4.34 0.61
N ALA A 106 10.16 -3.52 0.44
CA ALA A 106 10.30 -2.09 0.20
C ALA A 106 10.95 -1.36 1.38
N TRP A 107 10.60 -1.69 2.63
CA TRP A 107 11.27 -1.17 3.83
C TRP A 107 12.77 -1.42 3.78
N GLY A 108 13.17 -2.67 3.56
CA GLY A 108 14.58 -3.03 3.53
C GLY A 108 15.33 -2.34 2.39
N ARG A 109 14.72 -2.18 1.21
CA ARG A 109 15.32 -1.47 0.07
C ARG A 109 15.45 0.03 0.30
N LEU A 110 14.45 0.66 0.90
CA LEU A 110 14.50 2.08 1.26
C LEU A 110 15.61 2.35 2.26
N LEU A 111 15.74 1.52 3.30
CA LEU A 111 16.81 1.64 4.29
C LEU A 111 18.20 1.33 3.70
N GLU A 112 18.31 0.28 2.88
CA GLU A 112 19.57 -0.07 2.21
C GLU A 112 20.10 1.08 1.34
N ARG A 113 19.20 1.76 0.63
CA ARG A 113 19.59 2.82 -0.32
C ARG A 113 19.73 4.19 0.34
N PHE A 114 18.89 4.51 1.31
CA PHE A 114 18.76 5.87 1.84
C PHE A 114 18.76 5.95 3.36
N GLY A 115 18.59 4.85 4.09
CA GLY A 115 18.57 4.86 5.54
C GLY A 115 19.96 5.09 6.15
N THR A 116 19.96 5.57 7.38
CA THR A 116 21.17 5.64 8.22
C THR A 116 21.09 4.68 9.40
N LEU A 117 19.91 4.10 9.65
CA LEU A 117 19.66 3.10 10.68
C LEU A 117 19.34 1.73 10.05
N GLY A 118 19.61 0.65 10.79
CA GLY A 118 19.24 -0.70 10.40
C GLY A 118 17.79 -1.05 10.74
N LEU A 119 17.24 -2.08 10.10
CA LEU A 119 15.88 -2.60 10.34
C LEU A 119 15.59 -2.82 11.83
N ALA A 120 16.52 -3.41 12.59
CA ALA A 120 16.34 -3.64 14.03
C ALA A 120 16.02 -2.34 14.80
N ALA A 121 16.69 -1.23 14.49
CA ALA A 121 16.51 0.03 15.19
C ALA A 121 15.18 0.70 14.82
N VAL A 122 14.83 0.74 13.52
CA VAL A 122 13.61 1.40 13.06
C VAL A 122 12.34 0.60 13.38
N LEU A 123 12.42 -0.73 13.49
CA LEU A 123 11.29 -1.60 13.81
C LEU A 123 11.05 -1.76 15.32
N GLU A 124 11.98 -1.32 16.17
CA GLU A 124 11.86 -1.50 17.63
C GLU A 124 10.62 -0.83 18.24
N PRO A 125 10.24 0.42 17.89
CA PRO A 125 9.03 1.03 18.42
C PRO A 125 7.76 0.21 18.10
N ALA A 126 7.66 -0.29 16.88
CA ALA A 126 6.56 -1.15 16.46
C ALA A 126 6.57 -2.50 17.22
N THR A 127 7.76 -3.10 17.35
CA THR A 127 7.96 -4.35 18.11
C THR A 127 7.50 -4.20 19.55
N ALA A 128 7.87 -3.10 20.22
CA ALA A 128 7.50 -2.82 21.59
C ALA A 128 5.99 -2.59 21.76
N LEU A 129 5.35 -1.85 20.85
CA LEU A 129 3.90 -1.63 20.85
C LEU A 129 3.12 -2.92 20.59
N ALA A 130 3.59 -3.77 19.68
CA ALA A 130 2.96 -5.05 19.38
C ALA A 130 3.04 -6.00 20.59
N ALA A 131 4.19 -6.05 21.27
CA ALA A 131 4.42 -6.93 22.43
C ALA A 131 3.68 -6.47 23.69
N ASN A 132 3.83 -5.18 24.05
CA ASN A 132 3.30 -4.65 25.30
C ASN A 132 1.83 -4.22 25.17
N GLY A 133 1.41 -3.94 23.95
CA GLY A 133 0.10 -3.46 23.58
C GLY A 133 0.00 -1.94 23.55
N TYR A 134 -1.10 -1.47 22.97
CA TYR A 134 -1.47 -0.06 22.90
C TYR A 134 -2.96 0.11 23.19
N ILE A 135 -3.34 1.31 23.60
CA ILE A 135 -4.73 1.67 23.82
C ILE A 135 -5.37 2.03 22.47
N ILE A 136 -6.41 1.29 22.08
CA ILE A 136 -7.08 1.53 20.81
C ILE A 136 -7.91 2.82 20.83
N THR A 137 -7.99 3.46 19.68
CA THR A 137 -8.81 4.66 19.46
C THR A 137 -10.27 4.30 19.21
N ASP A 138 -11.18 5.26 19.35
CA ASP A 138 -12.59 5.07 18.99
C ASP A 138 -12.73 4.68 17.51
N HIS A 139 -11.92 5.26 16.64
CA HIS A 139 -11.94 4.95 15.21
C HIS A 139 -11.53 3.50 14.90
N LEU A 140 -10.51 2.97 15.57
CA LEU A 140 -10.16 1.55 15.44
C LEU A 140 -11.26 0.65 16.04
N ALA A 141 -11.87 1.05 17.16
CA ALA A 141 -12.98 0.31 17.76
C ALA A 141 -14.19 0.24 16.81
N ASP A 142 -14.56 1.36 16.17
CA ASP A 142 -15.62 1.39 15.15
C ASP A 142 -15.28 0.48 13.97
N ALA A 143 -14.04 0.55 13.45
CA ALA A 143 -13.60 -0.34 12.38
C ALA A 143 -13.70 -1.83 12.79
N LEU A 144 -13.28 -2.19 14.01
CA LEU A 144 -13.39 -3.58 14.52
C LEU A 144 -14.85 -4.06 14.60
N LYS A 145 -15.78 -3.17 14.99
CA LYS A 145 -17.22 -3.49 15.03
C LYS A 145 -17.81 -3.64 13.63
N GLU A 146 -17.45 -2.76 12.70
CA GLU A 146 -17.86 -2.83 11.29
C GLU A 146 -17.28 -4.08 10.60
N GLY A 147 -16.04 -4.43 10.91
CA GLY A 147 -15.33 -5.60 10.40
C GLY A 147 -15.67 -6.93 11.08
N ALA A 148 -16.53 -6.94 12.10
CA ALA A 148 -16.78 -8.11 12.95
C ALA A 148 -17.28 -9.33 12.17
N GLU A 149 -18.14 -9.14 11.16
CA GLU A 149 -18.63 -10.25 10.34
C GLU A 149 -17.51 -10.87 9.49
N LEU A 150 -16.60 -10.04 8.97
CA LEU A 150 -15.46 -10.50 8.18
C LEU A 150 -14.46 -11.24 9.06
N LEU A 151 -14.06 -10.63 10.17
CA LEU A 151 -13.05 -11.17 11.09
C LEU A 151 -13.58 -12.44 11.80
N GLY A 152 -14.88 -12.50 12.09
CA GLY A 152 -15.54 -13.66 12.68
C GLY A 152 -15.57 -14.91 11.81
N LYS A 153 -15.26 -14.81 10.51
CA LYS A 153 -15.16 -15.97 9.60
C LYS A 153 -13.90 -16.79 9.83
N GLU A 154 -12.88 -16.22 10.47
CA GLU A 154 -11.57 -16.84 10.68
C GLU A 154 -11.19 -16.83 12.16
N PRO A 155 -11.03 -18.00 12.82
CA PRO A 155 -10.76 -18.06 14.26
C PRO A 155 -9.56 -17.21 14.72
N ALA A 156 -8.46 -17.22 13.95
CA ALA A 156 -7.26 -16.44 14.28
C ALA A 156 -7.50 -14.93 14.15
N ALA A 157 -8.35 -14.49 13.22
CA ALA A 157 -8.68 -13.08 13.05
C ALA A 157 -9.63 -12.61 14.15
N GLN A 158 -10.64 -13.43 14.48
CA GLN A 158 -11.58 -13.17 15.57
C GLN A 158 -10.90 -13.11 16.94
N GLU A 159 -9.91 -13.97 17.19
CA GLU A 159 -9.15 -13.98 18.44
C GLU A 159 -8.28 -12.73 18.59
N LEU A 160 -7.61 -12.32 17.51
CA LEU A 160 -6.71 -11.16 17.50
C LEU A 160 -7.47 -9.83 17.47
N TYR A 161 -8.58 -9.77 16.74
CA TYR A 161 -9.36 -8.57 16.45
C TYR A 161 -10.86 -8.79 16.75
N PRO A 162 -11.24 -9.12 18.00
CA PRO A 162 -12.65 -9.16 18.37
C PRO A 162 -13.25 -7.74 18.32
N PRO A 163 -14.59 -7.60 18.31
CA PRO A 163 -15.22 -6.31 18.59
C PRO A 163 -14.74 -5.76 19.94
N MET A 164 -14.21 -4.54 19.93
CA MET A 164 -13.63 -3.87 21.10
C MET A 164 -14.18 -2.45 21.22
N GLU A 165 -13.98 -1.84 22.39
CA GLU A 165 -14.33 -0.46 22.69
C GLU A 165 -13.07 0.43 22.73
N GLY A 166 -13.24 1.71 22.38
CA GLY A 166 -12.18 2.71 22.53
C GLY A 166 -11.66 2.74 23.97
N GLY A 167 -10.34 2.88 24.14
CA GLY A 167 -9.71 2.83 25.46
C GLY A 167 -9.31 1.42 25.93
N MET A 168 -9.70 0.35 25.22
CA MET A 168 -9.23 -1.01 25.52
C MET A 168 -7.79 -1.24 25.05
N LEU A 169 -7.09 -2.17 25.71
CA LEU A 169 -5.74 -2.59 25.37
C LEU A 169 -5.76 -3.69 24.30
N LEU A 170 -5.08 -3.48 23.18
CA LEU A 170 -4.84 -4.50 22.15
C LEU A 170 -3.37 -4.91 22.14
N ARG A 171 -3.10 -6.21 22.02
CA ARG A 171 -1.75 -6.81 21.96
C ARG A 171 -1.64 -7.76 20.79
N ASN A 172 -0.47 -7.80 20.16
CA ASN A 172 -0.15 -8.73 19.08
C ASN A 172 1.30 -9.25 19.25
N PRO A 173 1.54 -10.16 20.22
CA PRO A 173 2.87 -10.67 20.51
C PRO A 173 3.48 -11.49 19.36
N ASP A 174 2.64 -12.10 18.52
CA ASP A 174 3.09 -12.81 17.32
C ASP A 174 3.69 -11.84 16.30
N LEU A 175 3.01 -10.71 16.04
CA LEU A 175 3.55 -9.65 15.16
C LEU A 175 4.83 -9.05 15.74
N ALA A 176 4.93 -8.89 17.06
CA ALA A 176 6.18 -8.47 17.69
C ALA A 176 7.34 -9.45 17.43
N SER A 177 7.03 -10.75 17.40
CA SER A 177 8.03 -11.78 17.08
C SER A 177 8.45 -11.72 15.62
N VAL A 178 7.51 -11.49 14.70
CA VAL A 178 7.79 -11.24 13.28
C VAL A 178 8.67 -10.01 13.11
N LEU A 179 8.32 -8.87 13.68
CA LEU A 179 9.09 -7.62 13.55
C LEU A 179 10.51 -7.77 14.10
N ARG A 180 10.67 -8.50 15.22
CA ARG A 180 11.99 -8.83 15.78
C ARG A 180 12.81 -9.74 14.86
N ASP A 181 12.16 -10.72 14.22
CA ASP A 181 12.81 -11.58 13.23
C ASP A 181 13.27 -10.76 12.01
N VAL A 182 12.42 -9.90 11.46
CA VAL A 182 12.77 -8.98 10.37
C VAL A 182 13.93 -8.06 10.77
N GLY A 183 13.93 -7.54 12.00
CA GLY A 183 15.04 -6.73 12.51
C GLY A 183 16.38 -7.48 12.54
N ARG A 184 16.37 -8.77 12.87
CA ARG A 184 17.57 -9.62 12.99
C ARG A 184 18.04 -10.22 11.66
N ASN A 185 17.10 -10.74 10.88
CA ASN A 185 17.35 -11.57 9.70
C ASN A 185 17.04 -10.84 8.39
N GLY A 186 16.56 -9.60 8.47
CA GLY A 186 16.28 -8.72 7.34
C GLY A 186 15.20 -9.26 6.40
N ILE A 187 15.21 -8.74 5.17
CA ILE A 187 14.32 -9.17 4.07
C ILE A 187 14.42 -10.69 3.86
N GLY A 188 15.63 -11.27 3.96
CA GLY A 188 15.87 -12.69 3.74
C GLY A 188 15.07 -13.58 4.69
N GLY A 189 15.04 -13.24 5.98
CA GLY A 189 14.27 -13.96 7.00
C GLY A 189 12.77 -13.96 6.71
N PHE A 190 12.21 -12.81 6.34
CA PHE A 190 10.78 -12.68 6.04
C PHE A 190 10.34 -13.52 4.84
N TYR A 191 11.07 -13.40 3.71
CA TYR A 191 10.64 -13.99 2.43
C TYR A 191 11.12 -15.43 2.18
N ARG A 192 12.06 -15.95 2.99
CA ARG A 192 12.59 -17.32 2.84
C ARG A 192 12.65 -18.12 4.14
N GLY A 193 12.25 -17.53 5.27
CA GLY A 193 12.24 -18.17 6.58
C GLY A 193 10.86 -18.63 7.03
N GLU A 194 10.70 -18.70 8.35
CA GLU A 194 9.49 -19.23 8.99
C GLU A 194 8.24 -18.39 8.70
N VAL A 195 8.39 -17.07 8.57
CA VAL A 195 7.28 -16.16 8.24
C VAL A 195 6.71 -16.48 6.86
N ALA A 196 7.56 -16.60 5.84
CA ALA A 196 7.12 -17.02 4.50
C ALA A 196 6.46 -18.41 4.51
N ALA A 197 7.00 -19.35 5.29
CA ALA A 197 6.41 -20.68 5.42
C ALA A 197 5.01 -20.61 6.06
N ALA A 198 4.82 -19.79 7.09
CA ALA A 198 3.53 -19.59 7.75
C ALA A 198 2.50 -18.94 6.81
N ILE A 199 2.90 -17.91 6.06
CA ILE A 199 2.03 -17.26 5.05
C ILE A 199 1.61 -18.29 3.99
N ALA A 200 2.56 -19.03 3.41
CA ALA A 200 2.27 -20.04 2.39
C ALA A 200 1.36 -21.15 2.93
N ALA A 201 1.56 -21.58 4.19
CA ALA A 201 0.72 -22.58 4.84
C ALA A 201 -0.71 -22.07 5.06
N ALA A 202 -0.87 -20.84 5.56
CA ALA A 202 -2.17 -20.21 5.79
C ALA A 202 -2.98 -20.05 4.48
N ILE A 203 -2.31 -19.66 3.40
CA ILE A 203 -2.90 -19.52 2.06
C ILE A 203 -3.28 -20.90 1.51
N LYS A 204 -2.36 -21.87 1.54
CA LYS A 204 -2.61 -23.24 1.04
C LYS A 204 -3.74 -23.94 1.78
N LYS A 205 -3.82 -23.79 3.10
CA LYS A 205 -4.90 -24.37 3.94
C LYS A 205 -6.29 -23.93 3.48
N ARG A 206 -6.39 -22.74 2.87
CA ARG A 206 -7.63 -22.14 2.37
C ARG A 206 -7.74 -22.21 0.84
N ASP A 207 -6.94 -23.08 0.22
CA ASP A 207 -6.90 -23.31 -1.23
C ASP A 207 -6.56 -22.06 -2.07
N GLY A 208 -5.71 -21.17 -1.50
CA GLY A 208 -5.25 -19.95 -2.14
C GLY A 208 -4.12 -20.16 -3.17
N LEU A 209 -3.71 -19.07 -3.82
CA LEU A 209 -2.97 -19.11 -5.09
C LEU A 209 -1.50 -18.67 -5.00
N VAL A 210 -1.05 -18.19 -3.83
CA VAL A 210 0.33 -17.77 -3.58
C VAL A 210 1.13 -18.89 -2.95
N THR A 211 2.34 -19.15 -3.47
CA THR A 211 3.23 -20.21 -3.00
C THR A 211 4.41 -19.66 -2.21
N ALA A 212 5.15 -20.56 -1.54
CA ALA A 212 6.43 -20.20 -0.91
C ALA A 212 7.47 -19.71 -1.94
N MET A 213 7.39 -20.18 -3.19
CA MET A 213 8.29 -19.72 -4.26
C MET A 213 7.96 -18.28 -4.68
N ASP A 214 6.67 -17.94 -4.75
CA ASP A 214 6.23 -16.57 -5.02
C ASP A 214 6.76 -15.59 -3.96
N LEU A 215 6.69 -15.96 -2.68
CA LEU A 215 7.28 -15.20 -1.58
C LEU A 215 8.81 -15.09 -1.74
N ALA A 216 9.51 -16.21 -1.94
CA ALA A 216 10.97 -16.25 -2.02
C ALA A 216 11.56 -15.44 -3.20
N THR A 217 10.79 -15.26 -4.27
CA THR A 217 11.23 -14.56 -5.49
C THR A 217 10.79 -13.10 -5.57
N HIS A 218 9.95 -12.63 -4.65
CA HIS A 218 9.46 -11.27 -4.63
C HIS A 218 10.56 -10.21 -4.48
N ARG A 219 10.43 -9.10 -5.23
CA ARG A 219 11.29 -7.92 -5.17
C ARG A 219 10.45 -6.67 -5.48
N SER A 220 10.73 -5.58 -4.76
CA SER A 220 10.25 -4.25 -5.13
C SER A 220 11.01 -3.75 -6.36
N GLN A 221 10.42 -2.76 -7.03
CA GLN A 221 10.96 -2.18 -8.24
C GLN A 221 11.27 -0.71 -8.02
N TRP A 222 12.53 -0.32 -8.25
CA TRP A 222 12.89 1.08 -8.39
C TRP A 222 12.40 1.59 -9.74
N VAL A 223 11.76 2.75 -9.75
CA VAL A 223 11.18 3.37 -10.94
C VAL A 223 11.52 4.85 -10.99
N GLU A 224 11.55 5.40 -12.19
CA GLU A 224 11.55 6.84 -12.39
C GLU A 224 10.10 7.35 -12.28
N PRO A 225 9.80 8.30 -11.38
CA PRO A 225 8.47 8.90 -11.30
C PRO A 225 8.10 9.62 -12.59
N LEU A 226 6.82 9.56 -12.96
CA LEU A 226 6.25 10.35 -14.04
C LEU A 226 6.09 11.81 -13.59
N THR A 227 6.15 12.73 -14.53
CA THR A 227 6.05 14.16 -14.21
C THR A 227 5.09 14.88 -15.15
N VAL A 228 4.39 15.89 -14.63
CA VAL A 228 3.73 16.92 -15.44
C VAL A 228 4.09 18.30 -14.88
N SER A 229 4.17 19.30 -15.77
CA SER A 229 4.16 20.69 -15.32
C SER A 229 2.73 21.09 -15.02
N TYR A 230 2.50 21.71 -13.87
CA TYR A 230 1.22 22.29 -13.49
C TYR A 230 1.49 23.70 -12.99
N ARG A 231 1.20 24.70 -13.83
CA ARG A 231 1.56 26.10 -13.60
C ARG A 231 3.07 26.26 -13.37
N ASP A 232 3.46 26.80 -12.21
CA ASP A 232 4.83 27.01 -11.77
C ASP A 232 5.42 25.82 -11.00
N LEU A 233 4.70 24.69 -10.94
CA LEU A 233 5.10 23.49 -10.23
C LEU A 233 5.42 22.33 -11.18
N THR A 234 6.32 21.44 -10.74
CA THR A 234 6.47 20.10 -11.30
C THR A 234 5.84 19.10 -10.34
N VAL A 235 4.86 18.33 -10.83
CA VAL A 235 4.18 17.30 -10.04
C VAL A 235 4.70 15.94 -10.43
N TYR A 236 5.07 15.14 -9.43
CA TYR A 236 5.61 13.79 -9.59
C TYR A 236 4.58 12.77 -9.11
N GLU A 237 4.41 11.70 -9.86
CA GLU A 237 3.57 10.56 -9.51
C GLU A 237 4.27 9.25 -9.91
N LEU A 238 3.91 8.15 -9.28
CA LEU A 238 4.45 6.86 -9.67
C LEU A 238 3.88 6.40 -11.04
N PRO A 239 4.65 5.64 -11.83
CA PRO A 239 4.15 5.02 -13.06
C PRO A 239 3.23 3.82 -12.76
N PRO A 240 2.53 3.28 -13.78
CA PRO A 240 1.84 2.00 -13.68
C PRO A 240 2.71 0.91 -13.03
N PRO A 241 2.13 -0.01 -12.22
CA PRO A 241 0.70 -0.26 -12.07
C PRO A 241 -0.05 0.70 -11.16
N THR A 242 0.61 1.69 -10.55
CA THR A 242 -0.06 2.72 -9.75
C THR A 242 -1.00 3.56 -10.62
N GLN A 243 -2.02 4.15 -10.00
CA GLN A 243 -2.96 5.03 -10.71
C GLN A 243 -2.47 6.49 -10.81
N GLY A 244 -1.25 6.80 -10.39
CA GLY A 244 -0.68 8.16 -10.39
C GLY A 244 -0.73 8.85 -11.76
N LEU A 245 -0.59 8.10 -12.85
CA LEU A 245 -0.78 8.63 -14.22
C LEU A 245 -2.17 9.26 -14.44
N THR A 246 -3.20 8.79 -13.73
CA THR A 246 -4.55 9.37 -13.77
C THR A 246 -4.57 10.76 -13.13
N ALA A 247 -3.86 10.94 -12.01
CA ALA A 247 -3.74 12.24 -11.35
C ALA A 247 -2.99 13.24 -12.24
N LEU A 248 -1.90 12.82 -12.90
CA LEU A 248 -1.19 13.64 -13.88
C LEU A 248 -2.07 14.03 -15.07
N ALA A 249 -2.88 13.09 -15.58
CA ALA A 249 -3.84 13.37 -16.66
C ALA A 249 -4.91 14.40 -16.26
N MET A 250 -5.37 14.36 -15.01
CA MET A 250 -6.29 15.35 -14.46
C MET A 250 -5.62 16.73 -14.33
N LEU A 251 -4.37 16.78 -13.87
CA LEU A 251 -3.60 18.03 -13.77
C LEU A 251 -3.35 18.67 -15.13
N ALA A 252 -3.00 17.88 -16.16
CA ALA A 252 -2.83 18.38 -17.53
C ALA A 252 -4.09 19.07 -18.07
N ARG A 253 -5.27 18.55 -17.73
CA ARG A 253 -6.57 19.16 -18.09
C ARG A 253 -6.90 20.38 -17.22
N LEU A 254 -6.63 20.31 -15.92
CA LEU A 254 -6.85 21.42 -14.99
C LEU A 254 -6.00 22.64 -15.32
N ASP A 255 -4.80 22.45 -15.86
CA ASP A 255 -3.87 23.55 -16.20
C ASP A 255 -4.45 24.48 -17.28
N ARG A 256 -5.39 23.98 -18.10
CA ARG A 256 -6.12 24.78 -19.12
C ARG A 256 -7.22 25.64 -18.53
N ILE A 257 -7.61 25.41 -17.27
CA ILE A 257 -8.67 26.15 -16.61
C ILE A 257 -8.04 27.33 -15.84
N PRO A 258 -8.48 28.57 -16.08
CA PRO A 258 -7.93 29.72 -15.39
C PRO A 258 -8.18 29.61 -13.88
N SER A 259 -7.19 30.01 -13.07
CA SER A 259 -7.23 29.94 -11.61
C SER A 259 -8.47 30.61 -10.99
N SER A 260 -9.04 31.61 -11.65
CA SER A 260 -10.30 32.26 -11.22
C SER A 260 -11.51 31.30 -11.23
N ALA A 261 -11.55 30.35 -12.16
CA ALA A 261 -12.60 29.34 -12.29
C ALA A 261 -12.37 28.10 -11.41
N LEU A 262 -11.19 27.99 -10.79
CA LEU A 262 -10.83 26.91 -9.86
C LEU A 262 -10.90 27.34 -8.38
N ARG A 263 -11.57 28.46 -8.09
CA ARG A 263 -11.83 28.89 -6.71
C ARG A 263 -12.83 27.95 -6.03
N PRO A 264 -12.71 27.69 -4.71
CA PRO A 264 -13.67 26.85 -3.99
C PRO A 264 -15.11 27.30 -4.24
N GLY A 265 -15.94 26.38 -4.74
CA GLY A 265 -17.32 26.65 -5.13
C GLY A 265 -17.88 25.59 -6.07
N VAL A 266 -19.16 25.74 -6.43
CA VAL A 266 -19.88 24.79 -7.30
C VAL A 266 -19.21 24.64 -8.67
N ASP A 267 -18.66 25.72 -9.22
CA ASP A 267 -18.00 25.69 -10.52
C ASP A 267 -16.70 24.88 -10.50
N PHE A 268 -15.91 24.99 -9.42
CA PHE A 268 -14.75 24.12 -9.21
C PHE A 268 -15.16 22.65 -9.12
N VAL A 269 -16.21 22.33 -8.35
CA VAL A 269 -16.68 20.94 -8.23
C VAL A 269 -17.17 20.39 -9.57
N LYS A 270 -17.91 21.19 -10.36
CA LYS A 270 -18.36 20.80 -11.69
C LYS A 270 -17.19 20.57 -12.65
N ALA A 271 -16.22 21.48 -12.66
CA ALA A 271 -15.02 21.37 -13.50
C ALA A 271 -14.18 20.14 -13.12
N PHE A 272 -13.91 19.96 -11.83
CA PHE A 272 -13.16 18.83 -11.31
C PHE A 272 -13.86 17.50 -11.59
N LYS A 273 -15.17 17.42 -11.35
CA LYS A 273 -15.97 16.22 -11.66
C LYS A 273 -15.88 15.88 -13.15
N LYS A 274 -16.04 16.87 -14.02
CA LYS A 274 -15.94 16.66 -15.47
C LYS A 274 -14.58 16.08 -15.86
N ILE A 275 -13.49 16.68 -15.38
CA ILE A 275 -12.12 16.21 -15.66
C ILE A 275 -11.87 14.81 -15.10
N ARG A 276 -12.34 14.54 -13.88
CA ARG A 276 -12.27 13.20 -13.28
C ARG A 276 -12.98 12.16 -14.15
N ASP A 277 -14.21 12.47 -14.58
CA ASP A 277 -15.02 11.58 -15.42
C ASP A 277 -14.40 11.37 -16.80
N GLU A 278 -13.53 12.28 -17.26
CA GLU A 278 -12.73 12.11 -18.46
C GLU A 278 -11.48 11.22 -18.22
N CYS A 279 -10.78 11.38 -17.10
CA CYS A 279 -9.54 10.64 -16.85
C CYS A 279 -9.75 9.20 -16.36
N TYR A 280 -10.81 8.95 -15.59
CA TYR A 280 -11.04 7.64 -14.97
C TYR A 280 -11.31 6.50 -15.97
N PRO A 281 -12.04 6.70 -17.09
CA PRO A 281 -12.13 5.68 -18.13
C PRO A 281 -10.77 5.30 -18.74
N LEU A 282 -9.81 6.23 -18.83
CA LEU A 282 -8.45 5.91 -19.27
C LEU A 282 -7.74 5.00 -18.26
N ARG A 283 -7.85 5.33 -16.96
CA ARG A 283 -7.30 4.53 -15.87
C ARG A 283 -7.74 3.07 -15.98
N ASP A 284 -9.05 2.85 -16.02
CA ASP A 284 -9.63 1.51 -15.99
C ASP A 284 -9.31 0.71 -17.25
N ARG A 285 -9.21 1.40 -18.39
CA ARG A 285 -8.93 0.79 -19.69
C ARG A 285 -7.47 0.43 -19.92
N TYR A 286 -6.53 1.17 -19.34
CA TYR A 286 -5.12 1.08 -19.73
C TYR A 286 -4.13 0.82 -18.59
N ILE A 287 -4.45 1.14 -17.33
CA ILE A 287 -3.49 0.97 -16.24
C ILE A 287 -3.51 -0.48 -15.74
N THR A 288 -2.35 -1.14 -15.80
CA THR A 288 -2.07 -2.46 -15.22
C THR A 288 -0.54 -2.60 -15.04
N ASP A 289 -0.05 -3.82 -14.78
CA ASP A 289 1.38 -4.13 -14.79
C ASP A 289 2.03 -3.78 -16.15
N PRO A 290 3.03 -2.87 -16.19
CA PRO A 290 3.69 -2.47 -17.42
C PRO A 290 4.46 -3.61 -18.11
N GLU A 291 4.77 -4.70 -17.41
CA GLU A 291 5.37 -5.90 -18.03
C GLU A 291 4.37 -6.70 -18.86
N PHE A 292 3.07 -6.48 -18.66
CA PHE A 292 2.00 -7.18 -19.38
C PHE A 292 1.32 -6.28 -20.42
N ALA A 293 1.10 -5.01 -20.09
CA ALA A 293 0.61 -4.01 -21.03
C ALA A 293 1.06 -2.60 -20.60
N ALA A 294 1.70 -1.89 -21.52
CA ALA A 294 2.08 -0.50 -21.29
C ALA A 294 0.86 0.43 -21.46
N ALA A 295 0.66 1.34 -20.51
CA ALA A 295 -0.31 2.41 -20.66
C ALA A 295 0.18 3.42 -21.72
N PRO A 296 -0.68 3.91 -22.63
CA PRO A 296 -0.32 4.92 -23.63
C PRO A 296 -0.27 6.31 -22.98
N LEU A 297 0.89 6.70 -22.47
CA LEU A 297 1.09 7.97 -21.73
C LEU A 297 0.61 9.19 -22.52
N GLU A 298 0.81 9.19 -23.83
CA GLU A 298 0.39 10.26 -24.74
C GLU A 298 -1.12 10.52 -24.70
N LEU A 299 -1.95 9.48 -24.55
CA LEU A 299 -3.41 9.65 -24.45
C LEU A 299 -3.84 10.25 -23.11
N PHE A 300 -3.12 9.89 -22.04
CA PHE A 300 -3.38 10.45 -20.70
C PHE A 300 -3.00 11.93 -20.63
N LEU A 301 -1.85 12.28 -21.19
CA LEU A 301 -1.28 13.62 -21.09
C LEU A 301 -1.74 14.58 -22.19
N ASP A 302 -2.44 14.10 -23.23
CA ASP A 302 -3.15 14.94 -24.18
C ASP A 302 -4.43 15.51 -23.53
N PRO A 303 -4.50 16.82 -23.25
CA PRO A 303 -5.66 17.41 -22.61
C PRO A 303 -6.85 17.61 -23.55
N ASP A 304 -6.69 17.38 -24.86
CA ASP A 304 -7.75 17.40 -25.87
C ASP A 304 -8.30 15.99 -26.16
N HIS A 305 -7.66 14.94 -25.63
CA HIS A 305 -8.12 13.56 -25.81
C HIS A 305 -9.50 13.35 -25.18
N VAL A 306 -10.46 12.93 -26.02
CA VAL A 306 -11.81 12.54 -25.60
C VAL A 306 -11.81 11.04 -25.26
N PRO A 307 -11.95 10.67 -23.98
CA PRO A 307 -11.90 9.29 -23.54
C PRO A 307 -13.14 8.52 -24.00
N VAL A 308 -12.96 7.24 -24.33
CA VAL A 308 -14.06 6.34 -24.72
C VAL A 308 -14.30 5.31 -23.63
N GLY A 309 -15.53 5.30 -23.11
CA GLY A 309 -16.02 4.32 -22.14
C GLY A 309 -16.54 4.98 -20.87
N THR A 310 -16.89 4.14 -19.90
CA THR A 310 -17.27 4.54 -18.54
C THR A 310 -16.28 3.95 -17.56
N SER A 311 -16.07 4.63 -16.43
CA SER A 311 -15.28 4.08 -15.33
C SER A 311 -16.14 3.15 -14.47
N ASP A 312 -15.52 2.08 -13.97
CA ASP A 312 -16.10 1.18 -12.97
C ASP A 312 -15.46 1.38 -11.59
N ALA A 313 -14.88 2.56 -11.36
CA ALA A 313 -14.35 2.97 -10.06
C ALA A 313 -15.38 2.72 -8.97
N LYS A 314 -15.03 1.83 -8.04
CA LYS A 314 -15.77 1.67 -6.80
C LYS A 314 -15.26 2.68 -5.78
N ASP A 315 -16.17 3.29 -5.04
CA ASP A 315 -15.83 3.98 -3.80
C ASP A 315 -15.39 2.93 -2.78
N GLY A 316 -14.29 3.20 -2.07
CA GLY A 316 -13.74 2.32 -1.04
C GLY A 316 -12.27 1.99 -1.22
N GLY A 317 -11.69 1.42 -0.17
CA GLY A 317 -10.25 1.22 -0.03
C GLY A 317 -9.73 2.03 1.15
N ASP A 318 -8.92 1.38 1.98
CA ASP A 318 -8.44 1.88 3.25
C ASP A 318 -6.91 1.91 3.19
N THR A 319 -6.31 3.06 3.49
CA THR A 319 -4.87 3.26 3.34
C THR A 319 -4.35 4.24 4.38
N ILE A 320 -3.05 4.16 4.63
CA ILE A 320 -2.31 5.24 5.28
C ILE A 320 -1.49 5.97 4.23
N TYR A 321 -1.33 7.27 4.44
CA TYR A 321 -0.31 8.09 3.82
C TYR A 321 0.54 8.72 4.91
N LEU A 322 1.85 8.79 4.69
CA LEU A 322 2.74 9.57 5.54
C LEU A 322 3.78 10.29 4.71
N CYS A 323 4.31 11.37 5.26
CA CYS A 323 5.46 12.05 4.70
C CYS A 323 6.43 12.50 5.78
N ALA A 324 7.70 12.55 5.42
CA ALA A 324 8.78 12.99 6.29
C ALA A 324 9.75 13.89 5.52
N ALA A 325 10.31 14.87 6.22
CA ALA A 325 11.38 15.72 5.74
C ALA A 325 12.42 15.92 6.85
N ASP A 326 13.69 15.97 6.51
CA ASP A 326 14.77 16.20 7.48
C ASP A 326 15.61 17.45 7.16
N GLU A 327 16.49 17.81 8.10
CA GLU A 327 17.40 18.96 7.99
C GLU A 327 18.45 18.84 6.89
N HIS A 328 18.63 17.66 6.30
CA HIS A 328 19.58 17.42 5.22
C HIS A 328 18.95 17.59 3.83
N GLY A 329 17.63 17.79 3.76
CA GLY A 329 16.89 17.93 2.52
C GLY A 329 16.44 16.61 1.92
N ASN A 330 16.40 15.52 2.71
CA ASN A 330 15.68 14.32 2.30
C ASN A 330 14.18 14.54 2.46
N LEU A 331 13.39 14.12 1.48
CA LEU A 331 11.94 14.11 1.51
C LEU A 331 11.43 12.71 1.16
N VAL A 332 10.40 12.27 1.88
CA VAL A 332 9.74 10.98 1.64
C VAL A 332 8.25 11.21 1.59
N SER A 333 7.63 10.75 0.50
CA SER A 333 6.19 10.57 0.35
C SER A 333 5.94 9.08 0.28
N LEU A 334 5.25 8.52 1.27
CA LEU A 334 5.06 7.08 1.44
C LEU A 334 3.59 6.76 1.66
N ILE A 335 3.12 5.72 1.02
CA ILE A 335 1.75 5.25 1.14
C ILE A 335 1.76 3.71 1.24
N GLN A 336 0.92 3.16 2.12
CA GLN A 336 0.83 1.73 2.36
C GLN A 336 -0.62 1.31 2.60
N SER A 337 -0.97 0.09 2.19
CA SER A 337 -2.34 -0.40 2.37
C SER A 337 -2.44 -1.93 2.30
N VAL A 338 -3.46 -2.47 2.97
CA VAL A 338 -3.94 -3.86 2.78
C VAL A 338 -5.03 -3.99 1.69
N ALA A 339 -5.21 -2.95 0.88
CA ALA A 339 -6.30 -2.68 -0.05
C ALA A 339 -7.61 -2.25 0.62
N TYR A 340 -8.47 -3.18 1.01
CA TYR A 340 -9.70 -2.83 1.72
C TYR A 340 -9.55 -3.02 3.23
N GLY A 341 -10.44 -2.44 4.02
CA GLY A 341 -10.52 -2.62 5.46
C GLY A 341 -10.33 -4.06 5.90
N PHE A 342 -9.33 -4.29 6.74
CA PHE A 342 -8.87 -5.59 7.23
C PHE A 342 -8.40 -6.59 6.14
N GLY A 343 -8.07 -6.10 4.95
CA GLY A 343 -7.55 -6.89 3.84
C GLY A 343 -8.47 -8.06 3.48
N SER A 344 -7.90 -9.26 3.45
CA SER A 344 -8.60 -10.51 3.15
C SER A 344 -9.47 -11.01 4.31
N GLY A 345 -9.29 -10.49 5.52
CA GLY A 345 -9.83 -11.06 6.76
C GLY A 345 -9.04 -12.29 7.27
N VAL A 346 -7.98 -12.71 6.57
CA VAL A 346 -7.18 -13.88 6.94
C VAL A 346 -5.93 -13.46 7.69
N VAL A 347 -5.72 -14.02 8.89
CA VAL A 347 -4.46 -13.91 9.62
C VAL A 347 -3.61 -15.15 9.30
N ALA A 348 -2.35 -14.94 8.91
CA ALA A 348 -1.40 -16.04 8.78
C ALA A 348 -1.08 -16.60 10.18
N GLU A 349 -1.46 -17.85 10.43
CA GLU A 349 -1.38 -18.43 11.77
C GLU A 349 0.03 -18.37 12.37
N GLY A 350 0.13 -17.96 13.64
CA GLY A 350 1.40 -17.81 14.37
C GLY A 350 2.24 -16.58 14.01
N THR A 351 1.73 -15.68 13.15
CA THR A 351 2.44 -14.45 12.77
C THR A 351 1.75 -13.17 13.25
N GLY A 352 0.46 -13.24 13.59
CA GLY A 352 -0.35 -12.06 13.89
C GLY A 352 -0.53 -11.11 12.70
N MET A 353 -0.23 -11.55 11.48
CA MET A 353 -0.26 -10.73 10.27
C MET A 353 -1.56 -10.93 9.48
N LEU A 354 -2.31 -9.86 9.29
CA LEU A 354 -3.50 -9.81 8.45
C LEU A 354 -3.12 -9.64 6.97
N LEU A 355 -3.44 -10.63 6.14
CA LEU A 355 -3.06 -10.64 4.73
C LEU A 355 -3.90 -9.65 3.91
N GLN A 356 -3.26 -8.86 3.05
CA GLN A 356 -3.95 -7.96 2.14
C GLN A 356 -4.87 -8.69 1.15
N ASN A 357 -5.82 -7.97 0.55
CA ASN A 357 -6.68 -8.46 -0.53
C ASN A 357 -6.51 -7.70 -1.84
N ARG A 358 -5.31 -7.18 -2.13
CA ARG A 358 -5.03 -6.36 -3.32
C ARG A 358 -5.45 -7.02 -4.63
N GLY A 359 -5.33 -8.34 -4.75
CA GLY A 359 -5.76 -9.10 -5.92
C GLY A 359 -7.24 -8.99 -6.26
N ALA A 360 -8.09 -8.47 -5.36
CA ALA A 360 -9.50 -8.16 -5.65
C ALA A 360 -9.67 -7.16 -6.82
N TYR A 361 -8.65 -6.37 -7.14
CA TYR A 361 -8.67 -5.44 -8.27
C TYR A 361 -8.49 -6.10 -9.64
N PHE A 362 -8.03 -7.36 -9.70
CA PHE A 362 -7.97 -8.08 -10.98
C PHE A 362 -9.37 -8.31 -11.55
N LYS A 363 -9.45 -8.38 -12.88
CA LYS A 363 -10.66 -8.77 -13.60
C LYS A 363 -10.56 -10.24 -14.01
N LEU A 364 -11.72 -10.91 -14.08
CA LEU A 364 -11.83 -12.27 -14.64
C LEU A 364 -12.34 -12.26 -16.10
N ASP A 365 -12.48 -11.08 -16.71
CA ASP A 365 -12.67 -10.93 -18.14
C ASP A 365 -11.32 -11.12 -18.86
N PRO A 366 -11.17 -12.15 -19.72
CA PRO A 366 -9.92 -12.40 -20.43
C PRO A 366 -9.53 -11.31 -21.44
N GLN A 367 -10.46 -10.42 -21.82
CA GLN A 367 -10.17 -9.30 -22.72
C GLN A 367 -9.72 -8.03 -21.98
N HIS A 368 -9.89 -7.98 -20.66
CA HIS A 368 -9.55 -6.79 -19.87
C HIS A 368 -8.03 -6.63 -19.70
N VAL A 369 -7.53 -5.38 -19.74
CA VAL A 369 -6.09 -5.09 -19.58
C VAL A 369 -5.57 -5.56 -18.22
N ASN A 370 -6.35 -5.30 -17.17
CA ASN A 370 -6.11 -5.72 -15.80
C ASN A 370 -6.68 -7.12 -15.46
N ARG A 371 -6.75 -8.03 -16.44
CA ARG A 371 -7.14 -9.42 -16.18
C ARG A 371 -6.14 -10.13 -15.27
N LEU A 372 -6.62 -11.10 -14.49
CA LEU A 372 -5.78 -11.96 -13.66
C LEU A 372 -4.84 -12.81 -14.52
N GLU A 373 -3.54 -12.67 -14.27
CA GLU A 373 -2.50 -13.51 -14.87
C GLU A 373 -1.49 -13.90 -13.78
N PRO A 374 -0.85 -15.09 -13.86
CA PRO A 374 0.18 -15.48 -12.92
C PRO A 374 1.35 -14.49 -12.90
N LYS A 375 1.87 -14.20 -11.69
CA LYS A 375 3.03 -13.30 -11.49
C LYS A 375 2.83 -11.87 -12.01
N LYS A 376 1.58 -11.44 -12.18
CA LYS A 376 1.23 -10.08 -12.59
C LYS A 376 0.93 -9.20 -11.38
N ARG A 377 1.22 -7.91 -11.44
CA ARG A 377 0.68 -6.92 -10.50
C ARG A 377 -0.68 -6.42 -11.00
N THR A 378 -1.66 -6.29 -10.12
CA THR A 378 -2.89 -5.61 -10.49
C THR A 378 -2.67 -4.10 -10.57
N MET A 379 -3.53 -3.40 -11.31
CA MET A 379 -3.73 -1.96 -11.12
C MET A 379 -3.83 -1.65 -9.62
N HIS A 380 -3.07 -0.66 -9.19
CA HIS A 380 -2.89 -0.30 -7.79
C HIS A 380 -3.47 1.09 -7.53
N THR A 381 -4.25 1.20 -6.45
CA THR A 381 -4.85 2.49 -6.05
C THR A 381 -3.91 3.38 -5.25
N LEU A 382 -2.75 2.85 -4.85
CA LEU A 382 -1.69 3.58 -4.15
C LEU A 382 -0.82 4.39 -5.11
#